data_AF-A0A4C1YI21-F1
#
_entry.id   AF-A0A4C1YI21-F1
#
_cell.length_a   1.000
_cell.length_b   1.000
_cell.length_c   1.000
_cell.angle_alpha   90.00
_cell.angle_beta   90.00
_cell.angle_gamma   90.00
#
_symmetry.space_group_name_H-M   'P 1'
#
loop_
_entity.id
_entity.type
_entity.pdbx_description
1 polymer ?
#
loop_
_entity_poly.entity_id
_entity_poly.type
_entity_poly.pdbx_seq_one_letter_code
_entity_poly.pdbx_strand_id
1 'polypeptide(L)'
;MPMRYTSQEYANMHLIYGECRCNASAAARLYREIYSNLERYPDHRVFVNVHHSLTEGGHFPNQIRAGGRPSFPYEEDVLQEVADDQSISVRGIEERTGMLKSKAHRTLQRAEMHRFHV
;
A
#
# COMPACT_ATOMS: atom_id res chain seq x y z
N MET A 1 -3.59 19.77 -6.44
CA MET A 1 -3.28 18.32 -6.48
C MET A 1 -1.79 18.18 -6.74
N PRO A 2 -1.01 17.37 -5.99
CA PRO A 2 0.41 17.21 -6.30
C PRO A 2 0.54 16.61 -7.71
N MET A 3 1.43 17.18 -8.53
CA MET A 3 1.69 16.68 -9.88
C MET A 3 2.12 15.21 -9.82
N ARG A 4 1.52 14.38 -10.67
CA ARG A 4 1.80 12.94 -10.73
C ARG A 4 2.91 12.67 -11.73
N TYR A 5 4.03 12.14 -11.27
CA TYR A 5 5.08 11.58 -12.10
C TYR A 5 4.89 10.07 -12.26
N THR A 6 5.49 9.51 -13.30
CA THR A 6 5.57 8.06 -13.55
C THR A 6 6.58 7.41 -12.60
N SER A 7 6.48 6.08 -12.43
CA SER A 7 7.44 5.32 -11.62
C SER A 7 8.88 5.48 -12.10
N GLN A 8 9.09 5.59 -13.42
CA GLN A 8 10.41 5.81 -14.00
C GLN A 8 10.94 7.21 -13.68
N GLU A 9 10.11 8.25 -13.80
CA GLU A 9 10.48 9.61 -13.40
C GLU A 9 10.85 9.66 -11.90
N TYR A 10 10.08 9.01 -11.02
CA TYR A 10 10.42 8.94 -9.59
C TYR A 10 11.73 8.19 -9.33
N ALA A 11 12.00 7.10 -10.05
CA ALA A 11 13.27 6.38 -9.94
C ALA A 11 14.46 7.28 -10.32
N ASN A 12 14.36 7.99 -11.44
CA ASN A 12 15.39 8.94 -11.87
C ASN A 12 15.60 10.06 -10.85
N MET A 13 14.51 10.60 -10.28
CA MET A 13 14.60 11.59 -9.20
C MET A 13 15.34 11.04 -7.98
N HIS A 14 15.06 9.80 -7.58
CA HIS A 14 15.72 9.19 -6.42
C HIS A 14 17.23 8.99 -6.65
N LEU A 15 17.62 8.53 -7.85
CA LEU A 15 19.03 8.36 -8.22
C LEU A 15 19.78 9.71 -8.19
N ILE A 16 19.22 10.73 -8.83
CA ILE A 16 19.81 12.08 -8.88
C ILE A 16 19.88 12.70 -7.47
N TYR A 17 18.88 12.47 -6.63
CA TYR A 17 18.89 12.92 -5.24
C TYR A 17 20.03 12.28 -4.44
N GLY A 18 20.26 10.97 -4.62
CA GLY A 18 21.39 10.26 -4.02
C GLY A 18 22.74 10.78 -4.51
N GLU A 19 22.89 11.00 -5.83
CA GLU A 19 24.10 11.58 -6.43
C GLU A 19 24.41 12.97 -5.87
N CYS A 20 23.37 13.78 -5.67
CA CYS A 20 23.46 15.09 -5.03
C CYS A 20 23.63 15.04 -3.50
N ARG A 21 23.99 13.88 -2.92
CA ARG A 21 24.17 13.66 -1.48
C ARG A 21 22.96 14.13 -0.65
N CYS A 22 21.76 13.81 -1.15
CA CYS A 22 20.49 14.20 -0.56
C CYS A 22 20.26 15.72 -0.50
N ASN A 23 20.91 16.51 -1.36
CA ASN A 23 20.59 17.93 -1.54
C ASN A 23 19.49 18.10 -2.59
N ALA A 24 18.28 18.41 -2.13
CA ALA A 24 17.09 18.48 -2.97
C ALA A 24 17.15 19.62 -4.00
N SER A 25 17.72 20.78 -3.64
CA SER A 25 17.85 21.92 -4.54
C SER A 25 18.88 21.66 -5.64
N ALA A 26 20.00 21.03 -5.29
CA ALA A 26 21.01 20.60 -6.26
C ALA A 26 20.43 19.52 -7.20
N ALA A 27 19.70 18.55 -6.65
CA ALA A 27 19.03 17.51 -7.43
C ALA A 27 18.02 18.09 -8.43
N ALA A 28 17.19 19.05 -8.02
CA ALA A 28 16.24 19.71 -8.92
C ALA A 28 16.91 20.54 -10.02
N ARG A 29 18.11 21.06 -9.77
CA ARG A 29 18.92 21.73 -10.81
C ARG A 29 19.52 20.70 -11.77
N LEU A 30 20.17 19.67 -11.24
CA LEU A 30 20.79 18.62 -12.06
C LEU A 30 19.75 17.87 -12.91
N TYR A 31 18.55 17.61 -12.36
CA TYR A 31 17.45 17.00 -13.12
C TYR A 31 17.04 17.86 -14.33
N ARG A 32 17.01 19.19 -14.17
CA ARG A 32 16.73 20.13 -15.28
C ARG A 32 17.83 20.12 -16.34
N GLU A 33 19.09 20.00 -15.91
CA GLU A 33 20.24 19.95 -16.81
C GLU A 33 20.25 18.65 -17.63
N ILE A 34 19.96 17.51 -17.00
CA ILE A 34 19.91 16.19 -17.65
C ILE A 34 18.70 16.09 -18.60
N TYR A 35 17.54 16.61 -18.21
CA TYR A 35 16.29 16.48 -18.95
C TYR A 35 15.77 17.83 -19.48
N SER A 36 16.56 18.51 -20.30
CA SER A 36 16.32 19.91 -20.72
C SER A 36 15.05 20.16 -21.55
N ASN A 37 14.35 19.12 -22.01
CA ASN A 37 13.22 19.22 -22.95
C ASN A 37 11.90 18.71 -22.34
N LEU A 38 11.74 18.76 -21.02
CA LEU A 38 10.49 18.39 -20.38
C LEU A 38 9.52 19.56 -20.30
N GLU A 39 8.24 19.27 -20.51
CA GLU A 39 7.14 20.23 -20.35
C GLU A 39 6.96 20.67 -18.89
N ARG A 40 7.49 19.89 -17.95
CA ARG A 40 7.45 20.16 -16.51
C ARG A 40 8.70 19.67 -15.80
N TYR A 41 9.00 20.28 -14.66
CA TYR A 41 10.13 19.90 -13.82
C TYR A 41 9.70 19.66 -12.37
N PRO A 42 10.28 18.66 -11.68
CA PRO A 42 10.04 18.43 -10.27
C PRO A 42 10.56 19.59 -9.43
N ASP A 43 9.72 20.03 -8.48
CA ASP A 43 10.18 20.86 -7.38
C ASP A 43 11.09 20.04 -6.44
N HIS A 44 12.01 20.72 -5.76
CA HIS A 44 12.93 20.10 -4.81
C HIS A 44 12.22 19.21 -3.76
N ARG A 45 11.01 19.59 -3.32
CA ARG A 45 10.22 18.80 -2.36
C ARG A 45 9.84 17.42 -2.89
N VAL A 46 9.72 17.25 -4.21
CA VAL A 46 9.39 15.97 -4.81
C VAL A 46 10.49 14.94 -4.55
N PHE A 47 11.77 15.34 -4.63
CA PHE A 47 12.91 14.47 -4.36
C PHE A 47 12.91 13.95 -2.92
N VAL A 48 12.66 14.85 -1.97
CA VAL A 48 12.52 14.52 -0.55
C VAL A 48 11.36 13.55 -0.34
N ASN A 49 10.19 13.84 -0.91
CA ASN A 49 9.00 13.00 -0.77
C ASN A 49 9.19 11.60 -1.37
N VAL A 50 9.90 11.49 -2.49
CA VAL A 50 10.23 10.19 -3.10
C VAL A 50 11.11 9.36 -2.17
N HIS A 51 12.15 9.98 -1.60
CA HIS A 51 13.04 9.31 -0.66
C HIS A 51 12.27 8.81 0.58
N HIS A 52 11.48 9.69 1.22
CA HIS A 52 10.65 9.29 2.37
C HIS A 52 9.67 8.19 2.04
N SER A 53 8.99 8.26 0.89
CA SER A 53 8.01 7.23 0.49
C SER A 53 8.67 5.85 0.31
N LEU A 54 9.90 5.81 -0.18
CA LEU A 54 10.66 4.57 -0.32
C LEU A 54 11.18 4.05 1.02
N THR A 55 11.72 4.92 1.89
CA THR A 55 12.31 4.49 3.16
C THR A 55 11.26 4.14 4.22
N GLU A 56 10.13 4.83 4.25
CA GLU A 56 9.07 4.62 5.25
C GLU A 56 7.96 3.70 4.71
N GLY A 57 7.58 3.88 3.44
CA GLY A 57 6.45 3.18 2.84
C GLY A 57 6.83 1.98 1.95
N GLY A 58 8.09 1.91 1.50
CA GLY A 58 8.55 0.88 0.56
C GLY A 58 7.99 1.01 -0.85
N HIS A 59 7.49 2.18 -1.24
CA HIS A 59 6.87 2.39 -2.56
C HIS A 59 7.09 3.81 -3.10
N PHE A 60 6.91 4.00 -4.40
CA PHE A 60 6.94 5.33 -4.99
C PHE A 60 5.69 6.14 -4.63
N PRO A 61 5.76 7.49 -4.61
CA PRO A 61 4.58 8.32 -4.43
C PRO A 61 3.51 8.00 -5.47
N ASN A 62 2.24 7.98 -5.06
CA ASN A 62 1.09 7.70 -5.93
C ASN A 62 1.04 6.30 -6.57
N GLN A 63 1.90 5.35 -6.16
CA GLN A 63 1.52 3.93 -6.27
C GLN A 63 0.34 3.72 -5.31
N ILE A 64 -0.87 3.91 -5.84
CA ILE A 64 -2.09 3.49 -5.19
C ILE A 64 -1.88 2.00 -4.91
N ARG A 65 -1.72 1.63 -3.63
CA ARG A 65 -1.93 0.24 -3.21
C ARG A 65 -3.29 -0.10 -3.80
N ALA A 66 -3.35 -1.03 -4.76
CA ALA A 66 -4.61 -1.58 -5.22
C ALA A 66 -5.40 -1.87 -3.94
N GLY A 67 -6.48 -1.11 -3.73
CA GLY A 67 -7.07 -0.90 -2.41
C GLY A 67 -7.71 -2.18 -1.87
N GLY A 68 -6.89 -3.11 -1.40
CA GLY A 68 -7.28 -4.15 -0.47
C GLY A 68 -7.32 -3.51 0.92
N ARG A 69 -8.52 -3.43 1.49
CA ARG A 69 -8.79 -3.11 2.90
C ARG A 69 -7.72 -3.72 3.81
N PRO A 70 -7.25 -3.01 4.86
CA PRO A 70 -6.24 -3.56 5.78
C PRO A 70 -6.63 -4.98 6.21
N SER A 71 -5.69 -5.91 6.12
CA SER A 71 -5.83 -7.24 6.70
C SER A 71 -6.07 -7.04 8.19
N PHE A 72 -7.23 -7.49 8.67
CA PHE A 72 -7.57 -7.32 10.07
C PHE A 72 -6.83 -8.42 10.85
N PRO A 73 -6.21 -8.12 12.00
CA PRO A 73 -5.51 -9.12 12.81
C PRO A 73 -6.40 -10.29 13.26
N TYR A 74 -7.72 -10.09 13.26
CA TYR A 74 -8.71 -11.11 13.61
C TYR A 74 -9.17 -11.99 12.42
N GLU A 75 -8.70 -11.74 11.20
CA GLU A 75 -9.05 -12.59 10.05
C GLU A 75 -8.50 -14.01 10.23
N GLU A 76 -7.29 -14.14 10.79
CA GLU A 76 -6.69 -15.44 11.11
C GLU A 76 -7.47 -16.19 12.19
N ASP A 77 -7.89 -15.50 13.27
CA ASP A 77 -8.70 -16.10 14.34
C ASP A 77 -10.03 -16.66 13.81
N VAL A 78 -10.67 -15.93 12.88
CA VAL A 78 -11.93 -16.40 12.25
C VAL A 78 -11.71 -17.62 11.38
N LEU A 79 -10.60 -17.66 10.63
CA LEU A 79 -10.27 -18.82 9.79
C LEU A 79 -9.88 -20.04 10.63
N GLN A 80 -9.22 -19.82 11.78
CA GLN A 80 -8.85 -20.87 12.72
C GLN A 80 -10.09 -21.50 13.37
N GLU A 81 -11.03 -20.69 13.89
CA GLU A 81 -12.27 -21.21 14.50
C GLU A 81 -13.11 -22.05 13.52
N VAL A 82 -13.10 -21.68 12.23
CA VAL A 82 -13.82 -22.40 11.18
C VAL A 82 -13.08 -23.67 10.75
N ALA A 83 -11.74 -23.66 10.79
CA ALA A 83 -10.93 -24.85 10.57
C ALA A 83 -11.14 -25.89 11.70
N ASP A 84 -11.26 -25.41 12.95
CA ASP A 84 -11.44 -26.24 14.14
C ASP A 84 -12.87 -26.78 14.27
N ASP A 85 -13.89 -26.00 13.87
CA ASP A 85 -15.29 -26.42 13.84
C ASP A 85 -16.02 -25.91 12.60
N GLN A 86 -16.11 -26.74 11.56
CA GLN A 86 -16.77 -26.39 10.29
C GLN A 86 -18.29 -26.20 10.42
N SER A 87 -18.90 -26.59 11.54
CA SER A 87 -20.33 -26.39 11.81
C SER A 87 -20.63 -25.06 12.49
N ILE A 88 -19.60 -24.29 12.86
CA ILE A 88 -19.75 -23.05 13.60
C ILE A 88 -20.55 -22.01 12.79
N SER A 89 -21.56 -21.45 13.43
CA SER A 89 -22.36 -20.39 12.80
C SER A 89 -21.60 -19.06 12.82
N VAL A 90 -21.91 -18.16 11.89
CA VAL A 90 -21.34 -16.79 11.87
C VAL A 90 -21.62 -16.02 13.17
N ARG A 91 -22.70 -16.36 13.91
CA ARG A 91 -22.96 -15.81 15.24
C ARG A 91 -22.04 -16.41 16.31
N GLY A 92 -21.75 -17.70 16.24
CA GLY A 92 -20.78 -18.35 17.15
C GLY A 92 -19.37 -17.79 16.98
N ILE A 93 -18.97 -17.48 15.74
CA ILE A 93 -17.70 -16.78 15.45
C ILE A 93 -17.68 -15.40 16.11
N GLU A 94 -18.77 -14.64 16.02
CA GLU A 94 -18.89 -13.31 16.66
C GLU A 94 -18.76 -13.39 18.18
N GLU A 95 -19.38 -14.38 18.82
CA GLU A 95 -19.28 -14.59 20.27
C GLU A 95 -17.89 -14.99 20.73
N ARG A 96 -17.16 -15.82 19.95
CA ARG A 96 -15.83 -16.32 20.32
C ARG A 96 -14.70 -15.36 19.99
N THR A 97 -14.78 -14.70 18.83
CA THR A 97 -13.72 -13.80 18.34
C THR A 97 -13.98 -12.33 18.65
N GLY A 98 -15.19 -11.98 19.09
CA GLY A 98 -15.64 -10.59 19.25
C GLY A 98 -15.81 -9.86 17.90
N MET A 99 -15.68 -10.54 16.77
CA MET A 99 -15.80 -9.94 15.45
C MET A 99 -17.27 -9.79 15.04
N LEU A 100 -17.64 -8.58 14.61
CA LEU A 100 -18.96 -8.33 14.04
C LEU A 100 -19.34 -9.36 12.97
N LYS A 101 -20.54 -9.95 13.06
CA LYS A 101 -21.08 -10.95 12.12
C LYS A 101 -20.88 -10.58 10.65
N SER A 102 -21.12 -9.32 10.31
CA SER A 102 -21.02 -8.83 8.92
C SER A 102 -19.59 -8.77 8.38
N LYS A 103 -18.58 -8.75 9.26
CA LYS A 103 -17.16 -8.86 8.91
C LYS A 103 -16.74 -10.32 8.82
N ALA A 104 -17.10 -11.15 9.80
CA ALA A 104 -16.83 -12.59 9.77
C ALA A 104 -17.37 -13.24 8.49
N HIS A 105 -18.60 -12.87 8.08
CA HIS A 105 -19.18 -13.33 6.83
C HIS A 105 -18.39 -12.91 5.57
N ARG A 106 -17.83 -11.69 5.54
CA ARG A 106 -17.02 -11.21 4.42
C ARG A 106 -15.65 -11.89 4.38
N THR A 107 -15.05 -12.15 5.53
CA THR A 107 -13.79 -12.91 5.64
C THR A 107 -13.99 -14.33 5.10
N LEU A 108 -15.06 -15.00 5.51
CA LEU A 108 -15.43 -16.32 4.99
C LEU A 108 -15.67 -16.33 3.47
N GLN A 109 -16.40 -15.34 2.94
CA GLN A 109 -16.60 -15.21 1.49
C GLN A 109 -15.29 -14.98 0.72
N ARG A 110 -14.36 -14.20 1.28
CA ARG A 110 -13.06 -13.91 0.67
C ARG A 110 -12.12 -15.11 0.67
N ALA A 111 -12.19 -15.94 1.72
CA ALA A 111 -11.35 -17.12 1.86
C ALA A 111 -11.86 -18.34 1.07
N GLU A 112 -12.88 -18.17 0.22
CA GLU A 112 -13.53 -19.25 -0.55
C GLU A 112 -13.97 -20.45 0.32
N MET A 113 -14.19 -20.21 1.62
CA MET A 113 -14.76 -21.19 2.54
C MET A 113 -16.26 -21.26 2.28
N HIS A 114 -16.60 -21.96 1.19
CA HIS A 114 -17.97 -22.31 0.87
C HIS A 114 -18.52 -23.17 2.01
N ARG A 115 -19.55 -22.64 2.66
CA ARG A 115 -20.48 -23.36 3.52
C ARG A 115 -20.78 -24.73 2.91
N PHE A 116 -20.16 -25.78 3.43
CA PHE A 116 -20.49 -27.14 3.01
C PHE A 116 -21.91 -27.45 3.49
N HIS A 117 -22.75 -27.79 2.52
CA HIS A 117 -24.08 -28.34 2.73
C HIS A 117 -23.93 -29.71 3.40
N VAL A 118 -24.57 -29.93 4.55
CA VAL A 118 -25.54 -31.01 4.80
C VAL A 118 -26.53 -30.52 5.85
#